data_AF-A0A0K1ETX5-F1
#
_entry.id   AF-A0A0K1ETX5-F1
#
_cell.length_a   1.000
_cell.length_b   1.000
_cell.length_c   1.000
_cell.angle_alpha   90.00
_cell.angle_beta   90.00
_cell.angle_gamma   90.00
#
_symmetry.space_group_name_H-M   'P 1'
#
loop_
_entity.id
_entity.type
_entity.pdbx_description
1 polymer ?
#
loop_
_entity_poly.entity_id
_entity_poly.type
_entity_poly.pdbx_seq_one_letter_code
_entity_poly.pdbx_strand_id
1 'polypeptide(L)'
;MVKRHGVHCGEGMTRLWAPWLLAIGHALFALSCGGAPTPPPEAPIAEAPKPRNAATIAQEIAGGKVSVLVYAERARGHALSAQLAKLNLWGPVLDGTGIDPQKNLLRAFVTAPSVRAEREAVIVLEHDLTPEQLQTGLDTLRGRSDPPAVPLDGLGLPATQVTIQGHTRVVAVVEPSFLVVLPQDKASQAKRFLGTGGFPDPEGPEAALATALEPSTTLRVQRAPRVPETIGALSAGLVLEPDGGAQLVLDGVSQSPEQAQEDARHLTAEVDQATSFRVSIIKVRVFDPVRFTAEGDRVKAQRRLTPQEIDRLFGLLSAVMPR
;
A
#
# COMPACT_ATOMS: atom_id res chain seq x y z
N MET A 1 64.66 -33.42 6.20
CA MET A 1 64.90 -32.22 5.36
C MET A 1 63.73 -31.27 5.62
N VAL A 2 63.78 -30.23 6.47
CA VAL A 2 64.66 -29.03 6.56
C VAL A 2 64.58 -28.10 5.35
N LYS A 3 63.72 -27.07 5.43
CA LYS A 3 63.92 -25.60 5.16
C LYS A 3 62.56 -24.97 4.79
N ARG A 4 61.96 -24.05 5.57
CA ARG A 4 62.30 -22.66 5.94
C ARG A 4 62.08 -21.61 4.82
N HIS A 5 61.24 -20.64 5.18
CA HIS A 5 61.24 -19.20 4.86
C HIS A 5 60.58 -18.77 3.52
N GLY A 6 59.86 -17.66 3.43
CA GLY A 6 59.88 -16.48 4.31
C GLY A 6 58.69 -15.53 4.18
N VAL A 7 58.79 -14.49 5.01
CA VAL A 7 57.91 -13.34 5.24
C VAL A 7 58.47 -12.13 4.49
N HIS A 8 57.60 -11.24 3.96
CA HIS A 8 57.77 -9.77 3.89
C HIS A 8 56.41 -9.16 3.42
N CYS A 9 55.71 -8.29 4.15
CA CYS A 9 55.92 -6.87 4.54
C CYS A 9 55.85 -5.83 3.40
N GLY A 10 55.01 -4.80 3.60
CA GLY A 10 54.95 -3.54 2.83
C GLY A 10 53.50 -3.05 2.66
N GLU A 11 52.93 -2.26 3.57
CA GLU A 11 52.99 -0.78 3.65
C GLU A 11 52.43 -0.04 2.42
N GLY A 12 51.47 0.87 2.65
CA GLY A 12 50.99 1.78 1.61
C GLY A 12 49.70 2.53 1.97
N MET A 13 49.77 3.43 2.96
CA MET A 13 48.74 4.38 3.34
C MET A 13 49.02 5.74 2.67
N THR A 14 48.08 6.31 1.92
CA THR A 14 47.95 7.77 1.58
C THR A 14 46.64 7.97 0.80
N ARG A 15 45.60 8.64 1.32
CA ARG A 15 45.35 10.10 1.47
C ARG A 15 44.85 10.82 0.19
N LEU A 16 43.84 11.69 0.42
CA LEU A 16 43.32 12.84 -0.38
C LEU A 16 42.08 12.52 -1.25
N TRP A 17 40.86 12.95 -0.89
CA TRP A 17 40.25 14.31 -0.94
C TRP A 17 39.82 14.77 -2.34
N ALA A 18 38.51 14.58 -2.63
CA ALA A 18 37.51 15.53 -3.19
C ALA A 18 37.84 16.35 -4.47
N PRO A 19 36.93 17.23 -4.95
CA PRO A 19 35.70 16.96 -5.71
C PRO A 19 35.76 17.64 -7.11
N TRP A 20 34.95 17.21 -8.08
CA TRP A 20 34.79 17.93 -9.36
C TRP A 20 33.37 18.48 -9.51
N LEU A 21 33.29 19.80 -9.46
CA LEU A 21 32.17 20.65 -9.87
C LEU A 21 32.67 21.52 -11.03
N LEU A 22 31.76 21.82 -11.96
CA LEU A 22 31.77 22.90 -12.97
C LEU A 22 32.61 22.73 -14.24
N ALA A 23 31.89 22.50 -15.34
CA ALA A 23 32.12 23.09 -16.66
C ALA A 23 30.85 22.90 -17.53
N ILE A 24 30.40 23.73 -18.47
CA ILE A 24 30.66 25.11 -18.94
C ILE A 24 29.40 25.45 -19.75
N GLY A 25 28.82 26.64 -19.57
CA GLY A 25 27.85 27.22 -20.50
C GLY A 25 28.56 28.05 -21.56
N HIS A 26 28.27 27.82 -22.84
CA HIS A 26 28.50 28.73 -23.97
C HIS A 26 27.96 28.09 -25.26
N ALA A 27 26.81 28.56 -25.77
CA ALA A 27 26.46 28.61 -27.20
C ALA A 27 25.00 29.06 -27.40
N LEU A 28 24.72 30.35 -27.21
CA LEU A 28 23.54 31.00 -27.78
C LEU A 28 24.02 32.35 -28.30
N PHE A 29 23.93 32.54 -29.61
CA PHE A 29 24.01 33.77 -30.41
C PHE A 29 24.79 33.55 -31.71
N ALA A 30 24.19 32.80 -32.63
CA ALA A 30 24.35 32.99 -34.07
C ALA A 30 23.20 32.26 -34.78
N LEU A 31 22.72 32.84 -35.90
CA LEU A 31 21.65 32.36 -36.80
C LEU A 31 20.25 32.95 -36.56
N SER A 32 20.15 34.27 -36.73
CA SER A 32 18.96 34.95 -37.22
C SER A 32 19.04 35.03 -38.75
N CYS A 33 18.48 34.04 -39.45
CA CYS A 33 18.16 34.11 -40.87
C CYS A 33 16.69 33.73 -41.05
N GLY A 34 15.93 34.62 -41.71
CA GLY A 34 14.49 34.52 -41.89
C GLY A 34 14.08 33.31 -42.73
N GLY A 35 13.21 32.49 -42.15
CA GLY A 35 12.35 31.54 -42.85
C GLY A 35 10.89 31.99 -42.72
N ALA A 36 10.12 31.86 -43.80
CA ALA A 36 8.68 32.14 -43.79
C ALA A 36 7.97 31.29 -42.72
N PRO A 37 6.90 31.79 -42.08
CA PRO A 37 6.20 31.07 -41.02
C PRO A 37 5.53 29.82 -41.58
N THR A 38 6.12 28.66 -41.32
CA THR A 38 5.45 27.37 -41.41
C THR A 38 4.23 27.41 -40.48
N PRO A 39 3.01 27.07 -40.94
CA PRO A 39 1.88 26.96 -40.04
C PRO A 39 2.24 26.01 -38.89
N PRO A 40 1.96 26.38 -37.62
CA PRO A 40 2.30 25.54 -36.48
C PRO A 40 1.71 24.15 -36.72
N PRO A 41 2.49 23.06 -36.51
CA PRO A 41 1.91 21.73 -36.54
C PRO A 41 0.72 21.73 -35.59
N GLU A 42 -0.45 21.34 -36.10
CA GLU A 42 -1.69 21.24 -35.35
C GLU A 42 -1.40 20.37 -34.12
N ALA A 43 -1.31 21.02 -32.96
CA ALA A 43 -0.92 20.35 -31.73
C ALA A 43 -1.91 19.20 -31.51
N PRO A 44 -1.44 17.96 -31.30
CA PRO A 44 -2.32 16.85 -30.99
C PRO A 44 -3.24 17.30 -29.86
N ILE A 45 -4.54 17.32 -30.12
CA ILE A 45 -5.54 17.68 -29.12
C ILE A 45 -5.34 16.67 -27.99
N ALA A 46 -4.76 17.13 -26.88
CA ALA A 46 -4.51 16.28 -25.73
C ALA A 46 -5.85 15.69 -25.29
N GLU A 47 -5.97 14.37 -25.35
CA GLU A 47 -7.16 13.67 -24.86
C GLU A 47 -7.43 14.12 -23.42
N ALA A 48 -8.69 14.45 -23.11
CA ALA A 48 -9.08 14.88 -21.78
C ALA A 48 -8.61 13.83 -20.76
N PRO A 49 -8.01 14.24 -19.62
CA PRO A 49 -7.48 13.29 -18.66
C PRO A 49 -8.60 12.38 -18.15
N LYS A 50 -8.37 11.07 -18.25
CA LYS A 50 -9.32 10.05 -17.77
C LYS A 50 -9.65 10.27 -16.28
N PRO A 51 -10.89 9.99 -15.84
CA PRO A 51 -11.28 10.16 -14.45
C PRO A 51 -10.54 9.16 -13.54
N ARG A 52 -9.84 9.66 -12.52
CA ARG A 52 -9.03 8.85 -11.58
C ARG A 52 -9.85 8.30 -10.42
N ASN A 53 -10.78 7.39 -10.73
CA ASN A 53 -11.81 6.92 -9.79
C ASN A 53 -11.76 5.41 -9.47
N ALA A 54 -10.62 4.73 -9.72
CA ALA A 54 -10.51 3.29 -9.50
C ALA A 54 -10.85 2.87 -8.05
N ALA A 55 -10.43 3.67 -7.06
CA ALA A 55 -10.76 3.41 -5.65
C ALA A 55 -12.27 3.47 -5.37
N THR A 56 -12.97 4.47 -5.92
CA THR A 56 -14.42 4.63 -5.78
C THR A 56 -15.17 3.45 -6.41
N ILE A 57 -14.78 3.04 -7.62
CA ILE A 57 -15.39 1.88 -8.30
C ILE A 57 -15.19 0.61 -7.46
N ALA A 58 -13.97 0.39 -6.93
CA ALA A 58 -13.70 -0.75 -6.07
C ALA A 58 -14.55 -0.74 -4.79
N GLN A 59 -14.71 0.42 -4.15
CA GLN A 59 -15.56 0.57 -2.96
C GLN A 59 -17.03 0.25 -3.28
N GLU A 60 -17.56 0.76 -4.39
CA GLU A 60 -18.94 0.47 -4.79
C GLU A 60 -19.16 -1.02 -5.10
N ILE A 61 -18.23 -1.66 -5.82
CA ILE A 61 -18.34 -3.09 -6.16
C ILE A 61 -18.29 -3.96 -4.90
N ALA A 62 -17.39 -3.63 -3.97
CA ALA A 62 -17.20 -4.38 -2.73
C ALA A 62 -18.29 -4.11 -1.68
N GLY A 63 -19.06 -3.02 -1.80
CA GLY A 63 -19.78 -2.48 -0.63
C GLY A 63 -18.79 -2.03 0.46
N GLY A 64 -17.65 -1.50 0.03
CA GLY A 64 -16.47 -1.21 0.84
C GLY A 64 -16.73 -0.17 1.90
N LYS A 65 -16.63 -0.57 3.17
CA LYS A 65 -16.63 0.34 4.33
C LYS A 65 -15.25 0.45 4.96
N VAL A 66 -14.37 -0.50 4.70
CA VAL A 66 -12.96 -0.44 5.07
C VAL A 66 -12.14 -0.42 3.79
N SER A 67 -11.15 0.46 3.73
CA SER A 67 -10.22 0.50 2.60
C SER A 67 -8.81 0.88 3.01
N VAL A 68 -7.84 0.46 2.20
CA VAL A 68 -6.44 0.82 2.32
C VAL A 68 -5.92 1.16 0.92
N LEU A 69 -5.35 2.34 0.76
CA LEU A 69 -4.56 2.76 -0.39
C LEU A 69 -3.09 2.80 0.01
N VAL A 70 -2.23 2.10 -0.72
CA VAL A 70 -0.79 2.07 -0.53
C VAL A 70 -0.11 2.67 -1.75
N TYR A 71 0.72 3.68 -1.53
CA TYR A 71 1.61 4.27 -2.54
C TYR A 71 2.94 3.54 -2.48
N ALA A 72 3.02 2.37 -3.14
CA ALA A 72 4.16 1.48 -3.09
C ALA A 72 5.47 2.16 -3.52
N GLU A 73 5.40 3.10 -4.47
CA GLU A 73 6.54 3.90 -4.91
C GLU A 73 7.21 4.69 -3.76
N ARG A 74 6.43 5.15 -2.76
CA ARG A 74 6.92 5.90 -1.61
C ARG A 74 7.54 5.01 -0.55
N ALA A 75 7.20 3.72 -0.58
CA ALA A 75 7.79 2.72 0.31
C ALA A 75 9.09 2.13 -0.27
N ARG A 76 9.46 2.41 -1.52
CA ARG A 76 10.66 1.86 -2.17
C ARG A 76 11.92 2.15 -1.35
N GLY A 77 12.70 1.10 -1.09
CA GLY A 77 13.93 1.18 -0.29
C GLY A 77 13.72 1.30 1.23
N HIS A 78 12.48 1.47 1.71
CA HIS A 78 12.18 1.51 3.13
C HIS A 78 12.03 0.09 3.70
N ALA A 79 12.49 -0.16 4.94
CA ALA A 79 12.41 -1.47 5.58
C ALA A 79 10.97 -2.02 5.65
N LEU A 80 10.00 -1.12 5.84
CA LEU A 80 8.56 -1.45 5.86
C LEU A 80 8.06 -2.06 4.54
N SER A 81 8.66 -1.76 3.39
CA SER A 81 8.19 -2.28 2.10
C SER A 81 8.21 -3.81 2.03
N ALA A 82 9.18 -4.46 2.67
CA ALA A 82 9.25 -5.91 2.77
C ALA A 82 8.14 -6.49 3.64
N GLN A 83 7.70 -5.74 4.64
CA GLN A 83 6.61 -6.15 5.51
C GLN A 83 5.24 -5.92 4.84
N LEU A 84 5.07 -4.81 4.12
CA LEU A 84 3.87 -4.54 3.32
C LEU A 84 3.69 -5.58 2.21
N ALA A 85 4.77 -5.99 1.54
CA ALA A 85 4.73 -7.02 0.51
C ALA A 85 4.27 -8.39 1.05
N LYS A 86 4.50 -8.66 2.35
CA LYS A 86 4.08 -9.90 3.02
C LYS A 86 2.64 -9.84 3.55
N LEU A 87 1.97 -8.70 3.49
CA LEU A 87 0.58 -8.62 3.93
C LEU A 87 -0.28 -9.51 3.03
N ASN A 88 -1.21 -10.25 3.65
CA ASN A 88 -2.20 -11.08 2.96
C ASN A 88 -3.15 -10.27 2.03
N LEU A 89 -3.00 -8.95 1.96
CA LEU A 89 -3.77 -8.05 1.11
C LEU A 89 -3.67 -8.40 -0.38
N TRP A 90 -2.49 -8.80 -0.85
CA TRP A 90 -2.25 -9.21 -2.24
C TRP A 90 -1.18 -10.31 -2.37
N GLY A 91 -0.48 -10.65 -1.28
CA GLY A 91 0.53 -11.71 -1.25
C GLY A 91 0.08 -13.00 -1.93
N PRO A 92 -1.08 -13.60 -1.56
CA PRO A 92 -1.53 -14.85 -2.18
C PRO A 92 -1.60 -14.81 -3.70
N VAL A 93 -2.00 -13.66 -4.26
CA VAL A 93 -2.14 -13.42 -5.71
C VAL A 93 -0.79 -13.20 -6.37
N LEU A 94 0.15 -12.49 -5.73
CA LEU A 94 1.43 -12.13 -6.34
C LEU A 94 2.57 -13.11 -6.03
N ASP A 95 2.46 -13.91 -4.97
CA ASP A 95 3.53 -14.78 -4.50
C ASP A 95 3.97 -15.77 -5.58
N GLY A 96 5.27 -15.87 -5.82
CA GLY A 96 5.83 -16.78 -6.82
C GLY A 96 5.52 -16.42 -8.28
N THR A 97 4.77 -15.35 -8.57
CA THR A 97 4.51 -14.90 -9.95
C THR A 97 5.71 -14.18 -10.59
N GLY A 98 6.73 -13.86 -9.79
CA GLY A 98 7.87 -13.03 -10.21
C GLY A 98 7.57 -11.53 -10.22
N ILE A 99 6.32 -11.12 -9.96
CA ILE A 99 5.95 -9.72 -9.73
C ILE A 99 6.40 -9.36 -8.32
N ASP A 100 7.41 -8.48 -8.23
CA ASP A 100 7.92 -7.97 -6.95
C ASP A 100 7.10 -6.73 -6.56
N PRO A 101 6.29 -6.79 -5.48
CA PRO A 101 5.46 -5.66 -5.08
C PRO A 101 6.25 -4.37 -4.81
N GLN A 102 7.51 -4.46 -4.41
CA GLN A 102 8.33 -3.28 -4.09
C GLN A 102 8.85 -2.60 -5.35
N LYS A 103 9.16 -3.38 -6.39
CA LYS A 103 9.71 -2.86 -7.63
C LYS A 103 8.59 -2.47 -8.58
N ASN A 104 7.60 -3.34 -8.71
CA ASN A 104 6.67 -3.32 -9.82
C ASN A 104 5.35 -2.61 -9.53
N LEU A 105 4.93 -2.50 -8.27
CA LEU A 105 3.70 -1.79 -7.94
C LEU A 105 3.99 -0.30 -7.76
N LEU A 106 3.12 0.51 -8.35
CA LEU A 106 3.05 1.94 -8.12
C LEU A 106 2.10 2.22 -6.97
N ARG A 107 0.89 1.65 -7.04
CA ARG A 107 -0.18 1.83 -6.06
C ARG A 107 -1.00 0.56 -5.92
N ALA A 108 -1.50 0.31 -4.71
CA ALA A 108 -2.38 -0.82 -4.43
C ALA A 108 -3.55 -0.34 -3.57
N PHE A 109 -4.77 -0.70 -3.96
CA PHE A 109 -5.97 -0.39 -3.22
C PHE A 109 -6.71 -1.66 -2.88
N VAL A 110 -7.12 -1.79 -1.62
CA VAL A 110 -7.92 -2.91 -1.13
C VAL A 110 -9.12 -2.35 -0.39
N THR A 111 -10.30 -2.92 -0.63
CA THR A 111 -11.51 -2.54 0.11
C THR A 111 -12.45 -3.71 0.32
N ALA A 112 -13.17 -3.70 1.43
CA ALA A 112 -14.12 -4.73 1.83
C ALA A 112 -15.24 -4.15 2.72
N PRO A 113 -16.39 -4.84 2.88
CA PRO A 113 -17.44 -4.43 3.82
C PRO A 113 -16.98 -4.34 5.27
N SER A 114 -16.03 -5.18 5.68
CA SER A 114 -15.42 -5.20 7.00
C SER A 114 -14.09 -5.93 6.96
N VAL A 115 -13.25 -5.82 8.00
CA VAL A 115 -12.00 -6.57 8.10
C VAL A 115 -12.19 -8.10 8.24
N ARG A 116 -13.43 -8.56 8.50
CA ARG A 116 -13.78 -9.99 8.52
C ARG A 116 -14.29 -10.51 7.17
N ALA A 117 -14.65 -9.61 6.26
CA ALA A 117 -15.24 -9.93 4.96
C ALA A 117 -14.16 -10.03 3.87
N GLU A 118 -13.01 -10.64 4.18
CA GLU A 118 -11.88 -10.78 3.24
C GLU A 118 -12.29 -11.49 1.93
N ARG A 119 -13.29 -12.38 2.00
CA ARG A 119 -13.83 -13.09 0.83
C ARG A 119 -14.54 -12.19 -0.17
N GLU A 120 -15.00 -11.03 0.28
CA GLU A 120 -15.72 -10.02 -0.48
C GLU A 120 -14.80 -8.85 -0.89
N ALA A 121 -13.51 -8.91 -0.51
CA ALA A 121 -12.58 -7.85 -0.80
C ALA A 121 -12.33 -7.70 -2.31
N VAL A 122 -12.24 -6.45 -2.74
CA VAL A 122 -11.79 -6.06 -4.09
C VAL A 122 -10.40 -5.45 -3.96
N ILE A 123 -9.48 -5.92 -4.82
CA ILE A 123 -8.11 -5.43 -4.89
C ILE A 123 -7.89 -4.82 -6.27
N VAL A 124 -7.27 -3.65 -6.31
CA VAL A 124 -6.86 -2.97 -7.54
C VAL A 124 -5.39 -2.64 -7.43
N LEU A 125 -4.61 -3.06 -8.41
CA LEU A 125 -3.16 -2.87 -8.46
C LEU A 125 -2.81 -2.05 -9.69
N GLU A 126 -2.07 -0.96 -9.47
CA GLU A 126 -1.42 -0.18 -10.52
C GLU A 126 0.07 -0.53 -10.54
N HIS A 127 0.61 -0.86 -11.72
CA HIS A 127 1.96 -1.38 -11.88
C HIS A 127 2.70 -0.84 -13.10
N ASP A 128 4.03 -1.00 -13.11
CA ASP A 128 4.93 -0.62 -14.21
C ASP A 128 5.51 -1.81 -15.00
N LEU A 129 4.93 -3.01 -14.84
CA LEU A 129 5.33 -4.22 -15.56
C LEU A 129 5.23 -4.09 -17.08
N THR A 130 6.17 -4.73 -17.80
CA THR A 130 6.01 -4.93 -19.24
C THR A 130 4.91 -5.97 -19.53
N PRO A 131 4.32 -5.97 -20.74
CA PRO A 131 3.31 -6.96 -21.12
C PRO A 131 3.80 -8.41 -20.93
N GLU A 132 5.06 -8.69 -21.23
CA GLU A 132 5.67 -10.02 -21.09
C GLU A 132 5.79 -10.43 -19.62
N GLN A 133 6.21 -9.51 -18.75
CA GLN A 133 6.32 -9.74 -17.31
C GLN A 133 4.93 -10.00 -16.70
N LEU A 134 3.94 -9.17 -17.06
CA LEU A 134 2.57 -9.34 -16.61
C LEU A 134 2.00 -10.70 -17.05
N GLN A 135 2.16 -11.04 -18.34
CA GLN A 135 1.67 -12.31 -18.88
C GLN A 135 2.34 -13.52 -18.18
N THR A 136 3.65 -13.47 -17.98
CA THR A 136 4.40 -14.52 -17.25
C THR A 136 3.89 -14.68 -15.81
N GLY A 137 3.63 -13.56 -15.14
CA GLY A 137 3.08 -13.56 -13.79
C GLY A 137 1.67 -14.16 -13.72
N LEU A 138 0.81 -13.81 -14.68
CA LEU A 138 -0.53 -14.37 -14.80
C LEU A 138 -0.52 -15.87 -15.13
N ASP A 139 0.38 -16.33 -15.99
CA ASP A 139 0.49 -17.76 -16.32
C ASP A 139 0.99 -18.57 -15.12
N THR A 140 1.92 -18.01 -14.35
CA THR A 140 2.36 -18.62 -13.09
C THR A 140 1.21 -18.68 -12.07
N LEU A 141 0.43 -17.61 -11.96
CA LEU A 141 -0.75 -17.57 -11.10
C LEU A 141 -1.78 -18.63 -11.49
N ARG A 142 -2.05 -18.78 -12.80
CA ARG A 142 -2.94 -19.82 -13.33
C ARG A 142 -2.44 -21.23 -13.01
N GLY A 143 -1.14 -21.46 -13.15
CA GLY A 143 -0.51 -22.75 -12.82
C GLY A 143 -0.56 -23.12 -11.34
N ARG A 144 -0.68 -22.13 -10.44
CA ARG A 144 -0.85 -22.32 -8.99
C ARG A 144 -2.30 -22.56 -8.56
N SER A 145 -3.26 -22.34 -9.45
CA SER A 145 -4.69 -22.45 -9.13
C SER A 145 -5.09 -23.91 -8.90
N ASP A 146 -5.80 -24.18 -7.81
CA ASP A 146 -6.42 -25.48 -7.52
C ASP A 146 -7.87 -25.29 -7.04
N PRO A 147 -8.90 -25.62 -7.86
CA PRO A 147 -8.84 -26.30 -9.16
C PRO A 147 -8.15 -25.47 -10.27
N PRO A 148 -7.82 -26.09 -11.43
CA PRO A 148 -7.18 -25.39 -12.54
C PRO A 148 -7.92 -24.12 -12.94
N ALA A 149 -7.15 -23.09 -13.28
CA ALA A 149 -7.69 -21.79 -13.63
C ALA A 149 -8.63 -21.85 -14.84
N VAL A 150 -9.71 -21.07 -14.81
CA VAL A 150 -10.73 -21.05 -15.87
C VAL A 150 -10.76 -19.67 -16.52
N PRO A 151 -10.43 -19.53 -17.82
CA PRO A 151 -10.62 -18.29 -18.56
C PRO A 151 -12.10 -17.86 -18.50
N LEU A 152 -12.35 -16.57 -18.31
CA LEU A 152 -13.71 -16.03 -18.31
C LEU A 152 -13.97 -15.24 -19.58
N ASP A 153 -14.78 -15.83 -20.46
CA ASP A 153 -15.22 -15.19 -21.69
C ASP A 153 -16.41 -14.26 -21.48
N GLY A 154 -16.69 -13.39 -22.45
CA GLY A 154 -17.88 -12.52 -22.45
C GLY A 154 -17.82 -11.29 -21.53
N LEU A 155 -16.70 -11.07 -20.82
CA LEU A 155 -16.49 -9.88 -20.00
C LEU A 155 -16.00 -8.65 -20.79
N GLY A 156 -15.54 -8.85 -22.03
CA GLY A 156 -14.98 -7.80 -22.87
C GLY A 156 -13.56 -7.37 -22.48
N LEU A 157 -12.89 -8.16 -21.63
CA LEU A 157 -11.52 -7.95 -21.18
C LEU A 157 -10.88 -9.30 -20.79
N PRO A 158 -9.54 -9.42 -20.80
CA PRO A 158 -8.86 -10.64 -20.34
C PRO A 158 -9.09 -10.87 -18.85
N ALA A 159 -9.79 -11.95 -18.52
CA ALA A 159 -10.05 -12.34 -17.14
C ALA A 159 -9.85 -13.85 -16.95
N THR A 160 -9.46 -14.23 -15.75
CA THR A 160 -9.27 -15.62 -15.37
C THR A 160 -9.75 -15.85 -13.95
N GLN A 161 -10.56 -16.88 -13.76
CA GLN A 161 -10.91 -17.38 -12.44
C GLN A 161 -9.76 -18.25 -11.93
N VAL A 162 -9.29 -17.96 -10.72
CA VAL A 162 -8.23 -18.69 -10.02
C VAL A 162 -8.68 -19.03 -8.61
N THR A 163 -8.25 -20.16 -8.09
CA THR A 163 -8.48 -20.59 -6.70
C THR A 163 -7.14 -20.78 -6.02
N ILE A 164 -6.86 -19.92 -5.04
CA ILE A 164 -5.58 -19.90 -4.32
C ILE A 164 -5.90 -20.03 -2.83
N GLN A 165 -5.27 -20.99 -2.15
CA GLN A 165 -5.52 -21.26 -0.73
C GLN A 165 -7.01 -21.47 -0.41
N GLY A 166 -7.76 -22.10 -1.33
CA GLY A 166 -9.21 -22.34 -1.19
C GLY A 166 -10.09 -21.12 -1.43
N HIS A 167 -9.52 -19.98 -1.86
CA HIS A 167 -10.26 -18.77 -2.21
C HIS A 167 -10.36 -18.61 -3.72
N THR A 168 -11.56 -18.73 -4.26
CA THR A 168 -11.85 -18.44 -5.67
C THR A 168 -11.97 -16.94 -5.89
N ARG A 169 -11.21 -16.44 -6.87
CA ARG A 169 -11.13 -15.03 -7.28
C ARG A 169 -11.12 -14.92 -8.79
N VAL A 170 -11.49 -13.74 -9.28
CA VAL A 170 -11.33 -13.39 -10.69
C VAL A 170 -10.25 -12.33 -10.79
N VAL A 171 -9.23 -12.62 -11.59
CA VAL A 171 -8.14 -11.71 -11.90
C VAL A 171 -8.37 -11.19 -13.31
N ALA A 172 -8.46 -9.87 -13.44
CA ALA A 172 -8.80 -9.17 -14.67
C ALA A 172 -7.72 -8.13 -15.00
N VAL A 173 -7.24 -8.14 -16.25
CA VAL A 173 -6.39 -7.08 -16.79
C VAL A 173 -7.31 -6.06 -17.46
N VAL A 174 -7.50 -4.90 -16.82
CA VAL A 174 -8.48 -3.90 -17.27
C VAL A 174 -7.82 -2.80 -18.11
N GLU A 175 -6.57 -2.46 -17.82
CA GLU A 175 -5.69 -1.66 -18.67
C GLU A 175 -4.27 -2.24 -18.59
N PRO A 176 -3.33 -1.88 -19.49
CA PRO A 176 -1.98 -2.45 -19.48
C PRO A 176 -1.21 -2.28 -18.16
N SER A 177 -1.54 -1.27 -17.36
CA SER A 177 -0.95 -0.99 -16.05
C SER A 177 -1.87 -1.33 -14.87
N PHE A 178 -3.06 -1.91 -15.11
CA PHE A 178 -4.06 -2.15 -14.09
C PHE A 178 -4.53 -3.61 -14.03
N LEU A 179 -4.34 -4.19 -12.85
CA LEU A 179 -4.87 -5.49 -12.47
C LEU A 179 -5.98 -5.31 -11.44
N VAL A 180 -7.09 -6.01 -11.62
CA VAL A 180 -8.18 -6.05 -10.64
C VAL A 180 -8.41 -7.49 -10.19
N VAL A 181 -8.54 -7.69 -8.88
CA VAL A 181 -8.93 -8.96 -8.28
C VAL A 181 -10.30 -8.80 -7.63
N LEU A 182 -11.24 -9.63 -8.04
CA LEU A 182 -12.64 -9.57 -7.63
C LEU A 182 -13.09 -10.89 -6.97
N PRO A 183 -14.07 -10.83 -6.06
CA PRO A 183 -14.90 -11.99 -5.75
C PRO A 183 -15.59 -12.53 -7.01
N GLN A 184 -15.79 -13.85 -7.09
CA GLN A 184 -16.35 -14.50 -8.27
C GLN A 184 -17.75 -13.97 -8.65
N ASP A 185 -18.60 -13.69 -7.66
CA ASP A 185 -19.95 -13.14 -7.87
C ASP A 185 -19.94 -11.68 -8.37
N LYS A 186 -18.79 -11.00 -8.33
CA LYS A 186 -18.59 -9.63 -8.82
C LYS A 186 -17.85 -9.55 -10.15
N ALA A 187 -17.49 -10.68 -10.76
CA ALA A 187 -16.68 -10.73 -11.98
C ALA A 187 -17.24 -9.89 -13.15
N SER A 188 -18.57 -9.87 -13.32
CA SER A 188 -19.25 -9.09 -14.36
C SER A 188 -19.07 -7.57 -14.22
N GLN A 189 -18.62 -7.10 -13.06
CA GLN A 189 -18.36 -5.69 -12.78
C GLN A 189 -16.93 -5.26 -13.16
N ALA A 190 -16.03 -6.17 -13.56
CA ALA A 190 -14.66 -5.85 -13.94
C ALA A 190 -14.56 -4.76 -15.02
N LYS A 191 -15.49 -4.78 -16.00
CA LYS A 191 -15.54 -3.79 -17.09
C LYS A 191 -15.76 -2.35 -16.62
N ARG A 192 -16.25 -2.14 -15.39
CA ARG A 192 -16.43 -0.80 -14.81
C ARG A 192 -15.09 -0.08 -14.61
N PHE A 193 -13.98 -0.82 -14.55
CA PHE A 193 -12.63 -0.26 -14.45
C PHE A 193 -12.02 0.12 -15.81
N LEU A 194 -12.66 -0.19 -16.94
CA LEU A 194 -12.17 0.24 -18.25
C LEU A 194 -12.21 1.77 -18.32
N GLY A 195 -11.10 2.39 -18.72
CA GLY A 195 -11.03 3.84 -18.86
C GLY A 195 -10.89 4.58 -17.53
N THR A 196 -10.66 3.89 -16.40
CA THR A 196 -10.23 4.63 -15.20
C THR A 196 -8.87 5.26 -15.49
N GLY A 197 -8.69 6.54 -15.17
CA GLY A 197 -7.37 7.18 -15.18
C GLY A 197 -6.45 6.70 -14.06
N GLY A 198 -6.86 5.65 -13.32
CA GLY A 198 -6.15 5.09 -12.19
C GLY A 198 -6.59 5.62 -10.84
N PHE A 199 -5.65 5.63 -9.90
CA PHE A 199 -5.85 6.19 -8.56
C PHE A 199 -5.63 7.71 -8.55
N PRO A 200 -6.25 8.43 -7.59
CA PRO A 200 -5.93 9.83 -7.37
C PRO A 200 -4.44 10.00 -7.05
N ASP A 201 -3.87 11.14 -7.40
CA ASP A 201 -2.53 11.48 -6.94
C ASP A 201 -2.54 11.69 -5.42
N PRO A 202 -1.44 11.34 -4.75
CA PRO A 202 -1.33 11.56 -3.32
C PRO A 202 -1.36 13.06 -3.00
N GLU A 203 -2.19 13.43 -2.02
CA GLU A 203 -2.32 14.82 -1.57
C GLU A 203 -1.23 15.23 -0.55
N GLY A 204 -0.76 14.29 0.27
CA GLY A 204 0.27 14.51 1.28
C GLY A 204 1.49 13.59 1.12
N PRO A 205 2.35 13.43 2.14
CA PRO A 205 3.53 12.57 2.11
C PRO A 205 3.26 11.11 2.50
N GLU A 206 2.00 10.72 2.70
CA GLU A 206 1.61 9.40 3.18
C GLU A 206 2.02 8.29 2.20
N ALA A 207 2.66 7.25 2.70
CA ALA A 207 2.90 6.02 1.94
C ALA A 207 1.69 5.08 1.98
N ALA A 208 0.80 5.22 2.97
CA ALA A 208 -0.46 4.50 3.02
C ALA A 208 -1.56 5.33 3.71
N LEU A 209 -2.79 5.15 3.25
CA LEU A 209 -4.00 5.72 3.83
C LEU A 209 -5.03 4.60 4.02
N ALA A 210 -5.47 4.38 5.26
CA ALA A 210 -6.57 3.49 5.58
C ALA A 210 -7.78 4.27 6.06
N THR A 211 -8.97 3.82 5.71
CA THR A 211 -10.24 4.43 6.13
C THR A 211 -11.22 3.35 6.55
N ALA A 212 -12.06 3.66 7.53
CA ALA A 212 -13.15 2.81 8.00
C ALA A 212 -14.39 3.64 8.29
N LEU A 213 -15.52 3.26 7.71
CA LEU A 213 -16.85 3.74 8.06
C LEU A 213 -17.46 2.81 9.10
N GLU A 214 -18.19 3.37 10.07
CA GLU A 214 -18.79 2.64 11.19
C GLU A 214 -17.78 1.67 11.86
N PRO A 215 -16.59 2.15 12.25
CA PRO A 215 -15.48 1.31 12.70
C PRO A 215 -15.79 0.39 13.89
N SER A 216 -16.78 0.74 14.73
CA SER A 216 -17.27 -0.11 15.83
C SER A 216 -17.75 -1.49 15.34
N THR A 217 -18.27 -1.56 14.11
CA THR A 217 -18.74 -2.79 13.48
C THR A 217 -17.74 -3.32 12.46
N THR A 218 -17.18 -2.45 11.63
CA THR A 218 -16.38 -2.84 10.46
C THR A 218 -14.95 -3.21 10.78
N LEU A 219 -14.39 -2.72 11.89
CA LEU A 219 -13.05 -3.09 12.40
C LEU A 219 -13.09 -4.11 13.55
N ARG A 220 -14.28 -4.59 13.91
CA ARG A 220 -14.45 -5.49 15.05
C ARG A 220 -13.75 -6.82 14.74
N VAL A 221 -12.70 -7.20 15.47
CA VAL A 221 -12.09 -8.55 15.43
C VAL A 221 -11.76 -9.01 16.84
N GLN A 222 -11.51 -10.32 17.01
CA GLN A 222 -11.13 -10.84 18.31
C GLN A 222 -9.78 -10.21 18.73
N ARG A 223 -9.72 -9.65 19.95
CA ARG A 223 -8.52 -9.02 20.54
C ARG A 223 -8.08 -7.67 19.94
N ALA A 224 -8.79 -7.10 18.97
CA ALA A 224 -8.56 -5.71 18.58
C ALA A 224 -9.18 -4.73 19.59
N PRO A 225 -8.61 -3.51 19.73
CA PRO A 225 -9.25 -2.42 20.46
C PRO A 225 -10.68 -2.18 19.99
N ARG A 226 -11.62 -1.97 20.93
CA ARG A 226 -13.00 -1.63 20.58
C ARG A 226 -13.11 -0.14 20.24
N VAL A 227 -13.70 0.15 19.09
CA VAL A 227 -14.02 1.52 18.69
C VAL A 227 -15.44 1.88 19.15
N PRO A 228 -15.66 3.03 19.80
CA PRO A 228 -17.00 3.51 20.14
C PRO A 228 -17.94 3.60 18.93
N GLU A 229 -19.23 3.32 19.14
CA GLU A 229 -20.27 3.45 18.08
C GLU A 229 -20.54 4.91 17.69
N THR A 230 -20.13 5.85 18.52
CA THR A 230 -20.20 7.29 18.30
C THR A 230 -19.17 7.80 17.28
N ILE A 231 -18.15 7.01 16.96
CA ILE A 231 -17.19 7.32 15.90
C ILE A 231 -17.76 6.81 14.57
N GLY A 232 -18.23 7.73 13.73
CA GLY A 232 -18.87 7.39 12.45
C GLY A 232 -17.86 7.03 11.35
N ALA A 233 -16.67 7.62 11.40
CA ALA A 233 -15.58 7.35 10.46
C ALA A 233 -14.22 7.45 11.16
N LEU A 234 -13.26 6.66 10.69
CA LEU A 234 -11.87 6.67 11.14
C LEU A 234 -10.94 6.63 9.93
N SER A 235 -9.85 7.37 9.99
CA SER A 235 -8.78 7.36 9.00
C SER A 235 -7.43 7.19 9.69
N ALA A 236 -6.50 6.54 8.99
CA ALA A 236 -5.13 6.33 9.41
C ALA A 236 -4.17 6.60 8.25
N GLY A 237 -3.33 7.63 8.38
CA GLY A 237 -2.24 7.94 7.47
C GLY A 237 -0.91 7.42 8.02
N LEU A 238 -0.08 6.88 7.14
CA LEU A 238 1.27 6.41 7.49
C LEU A 238 2.31 7.14 6.62
N VAL A 239 3.21 7.87 7.25
CA VAL A 239 4.35 8.54 6.60
C VAL A 239 5.62 7.80 6.99
N LEU A 240 6.47 7.44 6.03
CA LEU A 240 7.71 6.72 6.30
C LEU A 240 8.83 7.68 6.63
N GLU A 241 9.68 7.32 7.58
CA GLU A 241 10.80 8.15 8.00
C GLU A 241 12.15 7.59 7.48
N PRO A 242 13.14 8.46 7.20
CA PRO A 242 14.43 8.01 6.66
C PRO A 242 15.22 7.07 7.57
N ASP A 243 14.95 7.04 8.87
CA ASP A 243 15.61 6.17 9.83
C ASP A 243 15.00 4.75 9.91
N GLY A 244 14.05 4.45 9.01
CA GLY A 244 13.31 3.19 8.99
C GLY A 244 12.06 3.19 9.88
N GLY A 245 11.82 4.28 10.61
CA GLY A 245 10.60 4.49 11.38
C GLY A 245 9.40 4.88 10.52
N ALA A 246 8.28 5.17 11.16
CA ALA A 246 7.11 5.72 10.50
C ALA A 246 6.29 6.61 11.44
N GLN A 247 5.66 7.64 10.91
CA GLN A 247 4.68 8.44 11.60
C GLN A 247 3.27 7.95 11.25
N LEU A 248 2.54 7.51 12.26
CA LEU A 248 1.13 7.16 12.19
C LEU A 248 0.29 8.36 12.61
N VAL A 249 -0.65 8.77 11.77
CA VAL A 249 -1.64 9.82 12.05
C VAL A 249 -3.01 9.17 12.01
N LEU A 250 -3.78 9.28 13.09
CA LEU A 250 -5.13 8.77 13.24
C LEU A 250 -6.10 9.93 13.39
N ASP A 251 -7.23 9.87 12.71
CA ASP A 251 -8.28 10.88 12.80
C ASP A 251 -9.66 10.23 12.64
N GLY A 252 -10.50 10.35 13.66
CA GLY A 252 -11.87 9.88 13.67
C GLY A 252 -12.89 11.00 13.92
N VAL A 253 -14.09 10.85 13.37
CA VAL A 253 -15.20 11.81 13.50
C VAL A 253 -16.20 11.25 14.51
N SER A 254 -16.39 11.98 15.62
CA SER A 254 -17.36 11.67 16.67
C SER A 254 -18.68 12.40 16.44
N GLN A 255 -19.73 12.03 17.16
CA GLN A 255 -21.06 12.66 17.02
C GLN A 255 -21.14 14.11 17.50
N SER A 256 -20.32 14.49 18.49
CA SER A 256 -20.24 15.86 19.02
C SER A 256 -18.87 16.14 19.65
N PRO A 257 -18.54 17.41 19.93
CA PRO A 257 -17.32 17.76 20.63
C PRO A 257 -17.17 17.17 22.03
N GLU A 258 -18.26 17.09 22.79
CA GLU A 258 -18.28 16.46 24.11
C GLU A 258 -18.03 14.96 24.00
N GLN A 259 -18.67 14.31 23.02
CA GLN A 259 -18.49 12.89 22.76
C GLN A 259 -17.06 12.57 22.33
N ALA A 260 -16.41 13.45 21.55
CA ALA A 260 -15.02 13.27 21.15
C ALA A 260 -14.08 13.15 22.36
N GLN A 261 -14.34 13.84 23.48
CA GLN A 261 -13.54 13.73 24.70
C GLN A 261 -13.71 12.38 25.41
N GLU A 262 -14.91 11.81 25.38
CA GLU A 262 -15.19 10.47 25.89
C GLU A 262 -14.56 9.41 24.99
N ASP A 263 -14.72 9.56 23.68
CA ASP A 263 -14.21 8.64 22.67
C ASP A 263 -12.68 8.59 22.67
N ALA A 264 -12.01 9.74 22.81
CA ALA A 264 -10.56 9.81 22.96
C ALA A 264 -10.06 9.07 24.22
N ARG A 265 -10.75 9.23 25.36
CA ARG A 265 -10.42 8.49 26.59
C ARG A 265 -10.63 6.99 26.41
N HIS A 266 -11.76 6.60 25.82
CA HIS A 266 -12.09 5.20 25.56
C HIS A 266 -11.08 4.54 24.61
N LEU A 267 -10.77 5.16 23.47
CA LEU A 267 -9.79 4.65 22.52
C LEU A 267 -8.39 4.54 23.13
N THR A 268 -7.97 5.53 23.93
CA THR A 268 -6.69 5.46 24.65
C THR A 268 -6.64 4.25 25.59
N ALA A 269 -7.72 4.00 26.33
CA ALA A 269 -7.82 2.86 27.25
C ALA A 269 -7.83 1.52 26.52
N GLU A 270 -8.62 1.40 25.44
CA GLU A 270 -8.73 0.19 24.62
C GLU A 270 -7.41 -0.15 23.93
N VAL A 271 -6.69 0.83 23.38
CA VAL A 271 -5.37 0.61 22.79
C VAL A 271 -4.34 0.23 23.85
N ASP A 272 -4.30 0.89 25.00
CA ASP A 272 -3.39 0.51 26.11
C ASP A 272 -3.71 -0.89 26.63
N GLN A 273 -4.98 -1.31 26.64
CA GLN A 273 -5.37 -2.67 26.98
C GLN A 273 -4.94 -3.69 25.92
N ALA A 274 -5.16 -3.41 24.64
CA ALA A 274 -4.80 -4.33 23.56
C ALA A 274 -3.29 -4.48 23.36
N THR A 275 -2.51 -3.45 23.72
CA THR A 275 -1.04 -3.42 23.54
C THR A 275 -0.27 -3.77 24.82
N SER A 276 -0.95 -4.24 25.87
CA SER A 276 -0.32 -4.63 27.12
C SER A 276 -0.74 -6.02 27.58
N PHE A 277 0.15 -6.69 28.29
CA PHE A 277 -0.12 -7.96 28.95
C PHE A 277 0.44 -7.93 30.38
N ARG A 278 -0.22 -8.67 31.27
CA ARG A 278 0.23 -8.80 32.67
C ARG A 278 1.09 -10.05 32.80
N VAL A 279 2.32 -9.87 33.28
CA VAL A 279 3.18 -10.96 33.73
C VAL A 279 3.24 -10.85 35.25
N SER A 280 2.47 -11.69 35.95
CA SER A 280 2.26 -11.57 37.40
C SER A 280 1.69 -10.17 37.76
N ILE A 281 2.38 -9.41 38.60
CA ILE A 281 2.01 -8.05 39.03
C ILE A 281 2.50 -6.94 38.08
N ILE A 282 3.33 -7.27 37.09
CA ILE A 282 3.95 -6.28 36.18
C ILE A 282 3.16 -6.19 34.89
N LYS A 283 2.71 -4.97 34.54
CA LYS A 283 2.12 -4.66 33.23
C LYS A 283 3.24 -4.41 32.23
N VAL A 284 3.43 -5.34 31.30
CA VAL A 284 4.38 -5.19 30.20
C VAL A 284 3.64 -4.60 29.00
N ARG A 285 4.20 -3.53 28.43
CA ARG A 285 3.70 -2.91 27.21
C ARG A 285 4.55 -3.35 26.03
N VAL A 286 3.90 -3.69 24.92
CA VAL A 286 4.60 -4.04 23.68
C VAL A 286 5.15 -2.78 22.98
N PHE A 287 4.42 -1.67 23.12
CA PHE A 287 4.68 -0.36 22.48
C PHE A 287 4.41 0.78 23.45
N ASP A 288 4.92 1.97 23.13
CA ASP A 288 4.52 3.17 23.87
C ASP A 288 3.01 3.47 23.66
N PRO A 289 2.36 4.10 24.64
CA PRO A 289 0.93 4.40 24.55
C PRO A 289 0.59 5.32 23.37
N VAL A 290 -0.42 4.94 22.60
CA VAL A 290 -1.09 5.86 21.66
C VAL A 290 -2.09 6.69 22.44
N ARG A 291 -1.87 7.99 22.53
CA ARG A 291 -2.77 8.92 23.21
C ARG A 291 -3.68 9.57 22.19
N PHE A 292 -4.98 9.39 22.37
CA PHE A 292 -5.98 10.11 21.58
C PHE A 292 -6.38 11.39 22.30
N THR A 293 -6.59 12.45 21.54
CA THR A 293 -7.04 13.76 22.01
C THR A 293 -8.26 14.21 21.21
N ALA A 294 -9.15 14.95 21.84
CA ALA A 294 -10.31 15.54 21.19
C ALA A 294 -9.98 16.94 20.65
N GLU A 295 -10.39 17.22 19.42
CA GLU A 295 -10.28 18.51 18.76
C GLU A 295 -11.59 18.83 18.04
N GLY A 296 -12.45 19.64 18.66
CA GLY A 296 -13.83 19.77 18.19
C GLY A 296 -14.55 18.42 18.26
N ASP A 297 -15.27 18.06 17.22
CA ASP A 297 -15.93 16.75 17.03
C ASP A 297 -14.98 15.64 16.56
N ARG A 298 -13.66 15.89 16.51
CA ARG A 298 -12.67 14.92 16.02
C ARG A 298 -11.86 14.30 17.14
N VAL A 299 -11.48 13.06 16.95
CA VAL A 299 -10.57 12.32 17.82
C VAL A 299 -9.30 12.01 17.04
N LYS A 300 -8.19 12.61 17.48
CA LYS A 300 -6.91 12.52 16.78
C LYS A 300 -5.87 11.81 17.62
N ALA A 301 -4.93 11.15 16.95
CA ALA A 301 -3.69 10.71 17.56
C ALA A 301 -2.56 10.79 16.53
N GLN A 302 -1.35 11.13 16.99
CA GLN A 302 -0.16 11.12 16.18
C GLN A 302 0.94 10.41 16.94
N ARG A 303 1.57 9.41 16.32
CA ARG A 303 2.59 8.60 16.96
C ARG A 303 3.70 8.26 15.98
N ARG A 304 4.93 8.51 16.41
CA ARG A 304 6.13 7.99 15.77
C ARG A 304 6.34 6.53 16.19
N LEU A 305 6.53 5.66 15.23
CA LEU A 305 6.84 4.24 15.39
C LEU A 305 8.31 4.04 15.03
N THR A 306 9.08 3.45 15.94
CA THR A 306 10.46 3.06 15.66
C THR A 306 10.51 1.80 14.77
N PRO A 307 11.63 1.52 14.08
CA PRO A 307 11.78 0.29 13.30
C PRO A 307 11.47 -0.98 14.11
N GLN A 308 11.91 -1.04 15.36
CA GLN A 308 11.66 -2.18 16.25
C GLN A 308 10.18 -2.34 16.60
N GLU A 309 9.46 -1.24 16.80
CA GLU A 309 8.02 -1.28 17.06
C GLU A 309 7.27 -1.74 15.81
N ILE A 310 7.67 -1.28 14.63
CA ILE A 310 7.13 -1.75 13.35
C ILE A 310 7.31 -3.27 13.23
N ASP A 311 8.53 -3.79 13.41
CA ASP A 311 8.78 -5.23 13.29
C ASP A 311 7.95 -6.07 14.27
N ARG A 312 7.82 -5.60 15.52
CA ARG A 312 6.95 -6.25 16.53
C ARG A 312 5.47 -6.22 16.11
N LEU A 313 4.97 -5.11 15.55
CA LEU A 313 3.58 -5.00 15.07
C LEU A 313 3.31 -6.03 13.98
N PHE A 314 4.19 -6.14 12.98
CA PHE A 314 4.03 -7.14 11.91
C PHE A 314 4.18 -8.57 12.41
N GLY A 315 5.06 -8.81 13.37
CA GLY A 315 5.16 -10.11 14.05
C GLY A 315 3.85 -10.51 14.75
N LEU A 316 3.20 -9.57 15.43
CA LEU A 316 1.89 -9.81 16.06
C LEU A 316 0.77 -10.01 15.04
N LEU A 317 0.72 -9.18 13.99
CA LEU A 317 -0.28 -9.32 12.92
C LEU A 317 -0.18 -10.69 12.24
N SER A 318 1.03 -11.15 11.96
CA SER A 318 1.28 -12.47 11.36
C SER A 318 0.87 -13.63 12.27
N ALA A 319 0.82 -13.43 13.59
CA ALA A 319 0.43 -14.44 14.55
C ALA A 319 -1.10 -14.50 14.80
N VAL A 320 -1.82 -13.41 14.52
CA VAL A 320 -3.26 -13.28 14.80
C VAL A 320 -4.10 -13.42 13.52
N MET A 321 -3.54 -13.09 12.35
CA MET A 321 -4.25 -13.32 11.09
C MET A 321 -4.29 -14.82 10.77
N PRO A 322 -5.47 -15.36 10.41
CA PRO A 322 -5.56 -16.74 9.94
C PRO A 322 -4.66 -16.91 8.71
N ARG A 323 -3.94 -18.02 8.67
CA ARG A 323 -3.17 -18.46 7.49
C ARG A 323 -4.09 -19.00 6.42
#